data_AF-D6RE32-F1
#
_entry.id   AF-D6RE32-F1
#
_cell.length_a   1.000
_cell.length_b   1.000
_cell.length_c   1.000
_cell.angle_alpha   90.00
_cell.angle_beta   90.00
_cell.angle_gamma   90.00
#
_symmetry.space_group_name_H-M   'P 1'
#
loop_
_entity.id
_entity.type
_entity.pdbx_description
1 polymer ?
#
loop_
_entity_poly.entity_id
_entity_poly.type
_entity_poly.pdbx_seq_one_letter_code
_entity_poly.pdbx_strand_id
1 'polypeptide(L)'
;MFSISLLSCLFLGTVPALAQTGGERRLSPEKSEIWGPGLKAHVVLPARYFYIRAVDTSGEQFTSSPGEKVFQVKISAPDEQFTRVGVQVLDRKDGSFIVRYRMYASYRNLKIEVKHHGQHVAESPYVLRGLKKNFQG
;
A
#
# COMPACT_ATOMS: atom_id res chain seq x y z
N MET A 1 22.40 -11.01 -73.28
CA MET A 1 21.85 -9.68 -73.61
C MET A 1 21.02 -9.23 -72.41
N PHE A 2 21.33 -8.04 -71.90
CA PHE A 2 20.89 -7.46 -70.64
C PHE A 2 19.40 -7.11 -70.61
N SER A 3 18.77 -7.18 -69.44
CA SER A 3 17.64 -6.32 -69.08
C SER A 3 17.75 -5.91 -67.62
N ILE A 4 17.76 -4.59 -67.39
CA ILE A 4 17.91 -3.90 -66.09
C ILE A 4 16.57 -3.22 -65.78
N SER A 5 16.02 -3.48 -64.59
CA SER A 5 15.12 -2.61 -63.79
C SER A 5 14.43 -3.51 -62.73
N LEU A 6 14.16 -3.11 -61.50
CA LEU A 6 13.95 -1.79 -60.95
C LEU A 6 14.28 -1.80 -59.45
N LEU A 7 14.86 -0.70 -59.00
CA LEU A 7 15.07 -0.28 -57.63
C LEU A 7 13.76 -0.30 -56.81
N SER A 8 13.77 -0.86 -55.61
CA SER A 8 13.05 -0.25 -54.48
C SER A 8 13.72 -0.61 -53.15
N CYS A 9 14.33 0.42 -52.56
CA CYS A 9 14.72 0.43 -51.16
C CYS A 9 13.45 0.53 -50.31
N LEU A 10 13.26 -0.42 -49.39
CA LEU A 10 12.57 -0.13 -48.14
C LEU A 10 13.51 -0.57 -47.03
N PHE A 11 14.27 0.40 -46.54
CA PHE A 11 15.05 0.25 -45.32
C PHE A 11 14.10 -0.20 -44.21
N LEU A 12 14.31 -1.41 -43.69
CA LEU A 12 13.80 -1.81 -42.40
C LEU A 12 14.41 -0.87 -41.36
N GLY A 13 13.71 0.23 -41.08
CA GLY A 13 13.96 1.07 -39.92
C GLY A 13 13.52 0.31 -38.68
N THR A 14 14.42 -0.50 -38.13
CA THR A 14 14.32 -1.00 -36.76
C THR A 14 14.32 0.22 -35.85
N VAL A 15 13.15 0.62 -35.34
CA VAL A 15 13.09 1.60 -34.25
C VAL A 15 13.48 0.83 -32.99
N PRO A 16 14.66 1.06 -32.38
CA PRO A 16 14.88 0.54 -31.06
C PRO A 16 13.97 1.37 -30.14
N ALA A 17 12.89 0.76 -29.69
CA ALA A 17 12.17 1.24 -28.54
C ALA A 17 13.17 1.24 -27.38
N LEU A 18 13.76 2.41 -27.12
CA LEU A 18 14.43 2.72 -25.86
C LEU A 18 13.35 2.57 -24.79
N ALA A 19 13.20 1.35 -24.30
CA ALA A 19 12.62 1.09 -22.99
C ALA A 19 13.50 1.87 -22.02
N GLN A 20 13.08 3.09 -21.71
CA GLN A 20 13.66 3.81 -20.60
C GLN A 20 13.35 2.96 -19.37
N THR A 21 14.35 2.20 -18.92
CA THR A 21 14.40 1.72 -17.54
C THR A 21 14.61 2.98 -16.70
N GLY A 22 13.53 3.74 -16.52
CA GLY A 22 13.49 4.84 -15.58
C GLY A 22 13.97 4.29 -14.24
N GLY A 23 15.01 4.90 -13.68
CA GLY A 23 15.61 4.45 -12.44
C GLY A 23 14.51 4.14 -11.43
N GLU A 24 14.50 2.92 -10.90
CA GLU A 24 13.45 2.46 -9.99
C GLU A 24 13.32 3.47 -8.85
N ARG A 25 12.20 4.20 -8.82
CA ARG A 25 11.91 5.12 -7.73
C ARG A 25 11.81 4.31 -6.44
N ARG A 26 12.70 4.60 -5.50
CA ARG A 26 12.74 3.89 -4.22
C ARG A 26 11.69 4.45 -3.27
N LEU A 27 10.83 3.58 -2.76
CA LEU A 27 9.83 3.93 -1.74
C LEU A 27 10.50 4.33 -0.41
N SER A 28 10.01 5.41 0.20
CA SER A 28 10.42 5.89 1.53
C SER A 28 9.31 5.60 2.55
N PRO A 29 9.55 4.74 3.55
CA PRO A 29 8.58 4.46 4.60
C PRO A 29 8.27 5.68 5.45
N GLU A 30 9.29 6.47 5.80
CA GLU A 30 9.14 7.65 6.65
C GLU A 30 8.38 8.81 5.97
N LYS A 31 8.50 8.95 4.64
CA LYS A 31 7.79 9.99 3.89
C LYS A 31 6.40 9.56 3.41
N SER A 32 6.13 8.26 3.39
CA SER A 32 4.81 7.74 3.02
C SER A 32 3.76 8.14 4.05
N GLU A 33 2.52 8.31 3.62
CA GLU A 33 1.43 8.83 4.47
C GLU A 33 0.38 7.75 4.73
N ILE A 34 -0.28 7.81 5.90
CA ILE A 34 -1.38 6.91 6.25
C ILE A 34 -2.53 7.72 6.83
N TRP A 35 -3.74 7.52 6.30
CA TRP A 35 -4.94 8.22 6.77
C TRP A 35 -6.21 7.40 6.57
N GLY A 36 -7.29 7.77 7.25
CA GLY A 36 -8.61 7.20 7.00
C GLY A 36 -9.37 6.82 8.26
N PRO A 37 -10.65 6.44 8.12
CA PRO A 37 -11.54 6.19 9.25
C PRO A 37 -11.13 4.97 10.07
N GLY A 38 -10.49 3.97 9.47
CA GLY A 38 -10.06 2.74 10.14
C GLY A 38 -8.97 2.94 11.18
N LEU A 39 -8.33 4.11 11.23
CA LEU A 39 -7.38 4.48 12.29
C LEU A 39 -8.06 5.20 13.47
N LYS A 40 -9.40 5.27 13.51
CA LYS A 40 -10.15 5.86 14.62
C LYS A 40 -10.77 4.76 15.48
N ALA A 41 -10.72 4.93 16.80
CA ALA A 41 -11.26 3.95 17.74
C ALA A 41 -12.79 3.78 17.65
N HIS A 42 -13.52 4.89 17.49
CA HIS A 42 -14.99 4.96 17.61
C HIS A 42 -15.77 4.63 16.33
N VAL A 43 -15.21 3.83 15.43
CA VAL A 43 -15.89 3.46 14.17
C VAL A 43 -16.72 2.19 14.36
N VAL A 44 -18.04 2.31 14.21
CA VAL A 44 -19.02 1.21 14.36
C VAL A 44 -19.27 0.43 13.05
N LEU A 45 -18.25 0.35 12.18
CA LEU A 45 -18.36 -0.36 10.92
C LEU A 45 -17.92 -1.83 11.07
N PRO A 46 -18.64 -2.80 10.47
CA PRO A 46 -18.27 -4.22 10.50
C PRO A 46 -16.89 -4.50 9.90
N ALA A 47 -16.51 -3.75 8.87
CA ALA A 47 -15.16 -3.72 8.31
C ALA A 47 -14.68 -2.28 8.28
N ARG A 48 -13.41 -2.09 8.62
CA ARG A 48 -12.76 -0.79 8.69
C ARG A 48 -11.70 -0.70 7.61
N TYR A 49 -11.37 0.52 7.18
CA TYR A 49 -10.34 0.72 6.19
C TYR A 49 -9.55 2.01 6.41
N PHE A 50 -8.31 2.01 5.96
CA PHE A 50 -7.47 3.20 5.85
C PHE A 50 -6.64 3.12 4.57
N TYR A 51 -6.06 4.24 4.17
CA TYR A 51 -5.24 4.38 2.98
C TYR A 51 -3.77 4.53 3.35
N ILE A 52 -2.91 4.11 2.43
CA ILE A 52 -1.47 4.39 2.44
C ILE A 52 -1.12 5.08 1.13
N ARG A 53 -0.45 6.24 1.17
CA ARG A 53 0.16 6.89 0.00
C ARG A 53 1.64 6.50 -0.02
N ALA A 54 2.07 5.87 -1.10
CA ALA A 54 3.50 5.65 -1.32
C ALA A 54 4.15 6.97 -1.75
N VAL A 55 5.26 7.31 -1.08
CA VAL A 55 6.12 8.46 -1.40
C VAL A 55 7.53 7.94 -1.57
N ASP A 56 8.26 8.48 -2.54
CA ASP A 56 9.65 8.08 -2.79
C ASP A 56 10.65 8.83 -1.90
N THR A 57 11.93 8.46 -2.00
CA THR A 57 13.01 9.11 -1.24
C THR A 57 13.21 10.58 -1.59
N SER A 58 12.74 11.07 -2.74
CA SER A 58 12.76 12.49 -3.11
C SER A 58 11.58 13.28 -2.51
N GLY A 59 10.55 12.59 -2.02
CA GLY A 59 9.32 13.21 -1.52
C GLY A 59 8.22 13.32 -2.58
N GLU A 60 8.41 12.71 -3.76
CA GLU A 60 7.37 12.67 -4.78
C GLU A 60 6.39 11.52 -4.50
N GLN A 61 5.10 11.80 -4.69
CA GLN A 61 4.06 10.79 -4.61
C GLN A 61 4.14 9.86 -5.82
N PHE A 62 4.02 8.56 -5.59
CA PHE A 62 3.85 7.62 -6.68
C PHE A 62 2.49 7.88 -7.37
N THR A 63 2.50 7.86 -8.70
CA THR A 63 1.30 7.96 -9.56
C THR A 63 0.87 6.61 -10.13
N SER A 64 1.71 5.59 -9.97
CA SER A 64 1.47 4.20 -10.35
C SER A 64 1.85 3.28 -9.18
N SER A 65 1.48 2.00 -9.27
CA SER A 65 1.85 1.04 -8.23
C SER A 65 3.38 0.90 -8.12
N PRO A 66 3.98 1.09 -6.92
CA PRO A 66 5.40 0.84 -6.69
C PRO A 66 5.75 -0.66 -6.60
N GLY A 67 4.76 -1.55 -6.70
CA GLY A 67 4.95 -2.99 -6.63
C GLY A 67 3.89 -3.70 -5.80
N GLU A 68 3.84 -5.02 -5.93
CA GLU A 68 2.96 -5.86 -5.14
C GLU A 68 3.51 -6.12 -3.74
N LYS A 69 2.63 -6.20 -2.74
CA LYS A 69 2.98 -6.58 -1.35
C LYS A 69 4.08 -5.72 -0.71
N VAL A 70 4.26 -4.47 -1.17
CA VAL A 70 5.24 -3.52 -0.63
C VAL A 70 4.98 -3.15 0.83
N PHE A 71 3.72 -3.17 1.27
CA PHE A 71 3.32 -2.89 2.63
C PHE A 71 2.87 -4.16 3.35
N GLN A 72 3.46 -4.40 4.53
CA GLN A 72 3.07 -5.44 5.46
C GLN A 72 2.25 -4.81 6.58
N VAL A 73 1.03 -5.31 6.79
CA VAL A 73 0.14 -4.82 7.85
C VAL A 73 -0.14 -5.93 8.85
N LYS A 74 0.10 -5.66 10.13
CA LYS A 74 -0.23 -6.55 11.24
C LYS A 74 -1.14 -5.81 12.20
N ILE A 75 -2.25 -6.44 12.58
CA ILE A 75 -3.17 -5.92 13.59
C ILE A 75 -3.23 -6.91 14.75
N SER A 76 -2.99 -6.42 15.96
CA SER A 76 -2.98 -7.21 17.19
C SER A 76 -3.73 -6.49 18.31
N ALA A 77 -4.23 -7.22 19.29
CA ALA A 77 -4.73 -6.69 20.55
C ALA A 77 -3.72 -7.04 21.64
N PRO A 78 -2.89 -6.08 22.13
CA PRO A 78 -1.80 -6.38 23.06
C PRO A 78 -2.24 -7.03 24.38
N ASP A 79 -3.47 -6.76 24.81
CA ASP A 79 -4.02 -7.25 26.07
C ASP A 79 -4.71 -8.61 25.96
N GLU A 80 -4.69 -9.23 24.77
CA GLU A 80 -5.42 -10.46 24.48
C GLU A 80 -4.47 -11.56 24.01
N GLN A 81 -4.70 -12.80 24.45
CA GLN A 81 -3.89 -13.95 24.03
C GLN A 81 -4.03 -14.24 22.53
N PHE A 82 -5.23 -14.03 21.97
CA PHE A 82 -5.53 -14.32 20.56
C PHE A 82 -6.27 -13.16 19.89
N THR A 83 -5.72 -12.69 18.76
CA THR A 83 -6.35 -11.66 17.93
C THR A 83 -6.85 -12.26 16.62
N ARG A 84 -8.17 -12.24 16.41
CA ARG A 84 -8.85 -12.68 15.19
C ARG A 84 -9.25 -11.46 14.37
N VAL A 85 -8.31 -10.99 13.57
CA VAL A 85 -8.51 -9.86 12.64
C VAL A 85 -8.10 -10.29 11.24
N GLY A 86 -9.05 -10.28 10.32
CA GLY A 86 -8.77 -10.48 8.90
C GLY A 86 -8.27 -9.17 8.29
N VAL A 87 -7.13 -9.19 7.60
CA VAL A 87 -6.51 -8.01 6.98
C VAL A 87 -6.30 -8.26 5.49
N GLN A 88 -6.62 -7.26 4.67
CA GLN A 88 -6.39 -7.25 3.23
C GLN A 88 -5.73 -5.93 2.84
N VAL A 89 -4.62 -6.01 2.11
CA VAL A 89 -3.94 -4.85 1.52
C VAL A 89 -4.19 -4.91 0.02
N LEU A 90 -4.90 -3.92 -0.52
CA LEU A 90 -5.29 -3.86 -1.93
C LEU A 90 -4.59 -2.67 -2.59
N ASP A 91 -3.89 -2.95 -3.68
CA ASP A 91 -3.24 -1.96 -4.52
C ASP A 91 -4.25 -1.29 -5.46
N ARG A 92 -4.40 0.03 -5.36
CA ARG A 92 -5.32 0.82 -6.19
C ARG A 92 -4.75 1.20 -7.56
N LYS A 93 -3.48 0.86 -7.82
CA LYS A 93 -2.75 1.13 -9.06
C LYS A 93 -2.49 2.61 -9.37
N ASP A 94 -2.77 3.51 -8.42
CA ASP A 94 -2.59 4.96 -8.50
C ASP A 94 -1.53 5.49 -7.50
N GLY A 95 -0.63 4.60 -7.06
CA GLY A 95 0.35 4.89 -6.01
C GLY A 95 -0.21 4.94 -4.59
N SER A 96 -1.47 4.56 -4.40
CA SER A 96 -2.06 4.33 -3.08
C SER A 96 -2.56 2.90 -2.88
N PHE A 97 -2.71 2.54 -1.62
CA PHE A 97 -3.23 1.25 -1.19
C PHE A 97 -4.43 1.48 -0.27
N ILE A 98 -5.41 0.59 -0.34
CA ILE A 98 -6.48 0.49 0.66
C ILE A 98 -6.23 -0.73 1.53
N VAL A 99 -6.13 -0.51 2.83
CA VAL A 99 -6.06 -1.57 3.83
C VAL A 99 -7.44 -1.76 4.40
N ARG A 100 -8.04 -2.92 4.19
CA ARG A 100 -9.32 -3.32 4.77
C ARG A 100 -9.08 -4.33 5.88
N TYR A 101 -9.73 -4.15 7.03
CA TYR A 101 -9.69 -5.14 8.08
C TYR A 101 -11.05 -5.36 8.75
N ARG A 102 -11.27 -6.59 9.23
CA ARG A 102 -12.46 -7.00 9.96
C ARG A 102 -12.06 -7.67 11.26
N MET A 103 -12.64 -7.22 12.37
CA MET A 103 -12.49 -7.87 13.66
C MET A 103 -13.58 -8.93 13.81
N TYR A 104 -13.21 -10.12 14.28
CA TYR A 104 -14.16 -11.21 14.58
C TYR A 104 -14.46 -11.34 16.07
N ALA A 105 -13.90 -10.44 16.88
CA ALA A 105 -14.21 -10.28 18.30
C ALA A 105 -14.06 -8.79 18.68
N SER A 106 -14.53 -8.43 19.88
CA SER A 106 -14.36 -7.08 20.42
C SER A 106 -13.03 -6.98 21.16
N TYR A 107 -12.31 -5.88 20.95
CA TYR A 107 -11.01 -5.63 21.55
C TYR A 107 -11.00 -4.28 22.26
N ARG A 108 -10.42 -4.23 23.47
CA ARG A 108 -10.25 -2.96 24.20
C ARG A 108 -9.23 -2.08 23.52
N ASN A 109 -8.08 -2.64 23.15
CA ASN A 109 -7.00 -1.93 22.50
C ASN A 109 -6.58 -2.68 21.25
N LEU A 110 -6.36 -1.96 20.15
CA LEU A 110 -5.75 -2.50 18.94
C LEU A 110 -4.43 -1.80 18.68
N LYS A 111 -3.45 -2.54 18.22
CA LYS A 111 -2.18 -2.05 17.69
C LYS A 111 -2.11 -2.41 16.21
N ILE A 112 -2.04 -1.40 15.35
CA ILE A 112 -1.89 -1.52 13.91
C ILE A 112 -0.45 -1.17 13.56
N GLU A 113 0.28 -2.16 13.06
CA GLU A 113 1.65 -2.01 12.56
C GLU A 113 1.63 -2.03 11.03
N VAL A 114 2.15 -0.98 10.40
CA VAL A 114 2.35 -0.88 8.95
C VAL A 114 3.84 -0.78 8.71
N LYS A 115 4.39 -1.70 7.91
CA LYS A 115 5.82 -1.78 7.63
C LYS A 115 6.12 -1.92 6.15
N HIS A 116 7.25 -1.38 5.72
CA HIS A 116 7.88 -1.64 4.43
C HIS A 116 9.30 -2.16 4.70
N HIS A 117 9.60 -3.37 4.24
CA HIS A 117 10.89 -4.04 4.52
C HIS A 117 11.31 -3.99 6.00
N GLY A 118 10.36 -4.21 6.91
CA GLY A 118 10.61 -4.18 8.36
C GLY A 118 10.64 -2.79 9.01
N GLN A 119 10.70 -1.71 8.24
CA GLN A 119 10.68 -0.33 8.74
C GLN A 119 9.24 0.17 8.89
N HIS A 120 8.98 0.95 9.93
CA HIS A 120 7.66 1.53 10.16
C HIS A 120 7.33 2.60 9.11
N VAL A 121 6.10 2.57 8.62
CA VAL A 121 5.58 3.53 7.64
C VAL A 121 4.81 4.61 8.39
N ALA A 122 5.11 5.88 8.10
CA ALA A 122 4.55 7.03 8.82
C ALA A 122 4.66 6.86 10.35
N GLU A 123 3.62 7.26 11.08
CA GLU A 123 3.51 7.17 12.55
C GLU A 123 3.20 5.76 13.08
N SER A 124 3.38 4.70 12.28
CA SER A 124 3.18 3.34 12.77
C SER A 124 4.16 3.04 13.93
N PRO A 125 3.72 2.35 15.00
CA PRO A 125 2.39 1.73 15.20
C PRO A 125 1.29 2.68 15.68
N TYR A 126 0.07 2.44 15.20
CA TYR A 126 -1.14 3.15 15.67
C TYR A 126 -1.83 2.34 16.78
N VAL A 127 -2.07 2.97 17.93
CA VAL A 127 -2.76 2.35 19.07
C VAL A 127 -4.18 2.91 19.20
N LEU A 128 -5.18 2.08 18.91
CA LEU A 128 -6.60 2.44 19.02
C LEU A 128 -7.14 1.96 20.35
N ARG A 129 -7.46 2.89 21.25
CA ARG A 129 -8.03 2.59 22.57
C ARG A 129 -9.54 2.72 22.55
N GLY A 130 -10.24 1.66 22.95
CA GLY A 130 -11.67 1.64 23.17
C GLY A 130 -12.04 2.23 24.53
N LEU A 131 -13.28 2.73 24.65
CA LEU A 131 -13.82 3.17 25.94
C LEU A 131 -14.20 1.95 26.77
N LYS A 132 -13.86 1.93 28.06
CA LYS A 132 -14.48 1.03 29.03
C LYS A 132 -15.99 1.29 29.00
N LYS A 133 -16.79 0.32 28.57
CA LYS A 133 -18.20 0.31 28.93
C LYS A 133 -18.27 -0.16 30.38
N ASN A 134 -18.59 0.75 31.30
CA ASN A 134 -19.04 0.37 32.64
C ASN A 134 -20.41 -0.29 32.47
N PHE A 135 -20.44 -1.62 32.42
CA PHE A 135 -21.69 -2.34 32.59
C PHE A 135 -21.90 -2.49 34.10
N GLN A 136 -22.72 -1.61 34.66
CA GLN A 136 -23.46 -1.92 35.88
C GLN A 136 -24.67 -2.74 35.44
N GLY A 137 -24.72 -4.00 35.86
CA GLY A 137 -25.86 -4.90 35.74
C GLY A 137 -25.95 -5.68 37.03
#